data_AF-Q9VS33-F1
#
_entry.id   AF-Q9VS33-F1
#
_cell.length_a   1.000
_cell.length_b   1.000
_cell.length_c   1.000
_cell.angle_alpha   90.00
_cell.angle_beta   90.00
_cell.angle_gamma   90.00
#
_symmetry.space_group_name_H-M   'P 1'
#
loop_
_entity.id
_entity.type
_entity.pdbx_description
1 polymer ?
#
loop_
_entity_poly.entity_id
_entity_poly.type
_entity_poly.pdbx_seq_one_letter_code
_entity_poly.pdbx_strand_id
1 'polypeptide(L)'
;MNAVIALCHFCEAHGPCAIFCTQTLRDTKLEDLSLEQQTQKTCSACNYSMGKNNNAIYSRDTESGATFVSTKVAVLPEVASLVKQAAVLSLSNGTDASKDGEFVFFGDSSRGHILSHTFRVSDLQARGYSQLFSIIVLMKDKYFLLNIKPFLAEHLKKVSSELQAAAKKTKETEEQTYSERQRRLSGAQFLMPTSRALLELTGEEHIFAQLHSHFSWLLLAGSRFLTEHVTFGNLPWLPPQSSGRPPAQRLTYNSSTLPMIESIDDPDLEEFFSLRHLKSVVRKEEFATVCYCALTGVKIVVRGDPRKTFRFMVCLKKLLPEPMHNLMRIDAQHQHSISSEYKIISVSNDIAVPMASSSVYRIDFLDKHVNGHEVSVKWPGELPRKLPDLMVKLLKAVEEKNFTELVLNKQTKVLIEEWKNKVTCLNHAKSTSVQGKLKKVLGVQPHDQPIINYWSTHLH
;
A
#
# COMPACT_ATOMS: atom_id res chain seq x y z
N MET A 1 0.48 10.59 -12.67
CA MET A 1 1.48 11.66 -12.44
C MET A 1 0.69 12.93 -12.19
N ASN A 2 0.98 13.73 -11.14
CA ASN A 2 0.25 15.00 -10.96
C ASN A 2 0.93 16.11 -11.78
N ALA A 3 0.53 16.21 -13.03
CA ALA A 3 1.10 17.12 -14.02
C ALA A 3 0.00 17.61 -14.97
N VAL A 4 0.30 18.70 -15.68
CA VAL A 4 -0.47 19.13 -16.84
C VAL A 4 0.38 18.97 -18.09
N ILE A 5 -0.15 18.24 -19.06
CA ILE A 5 0.45 18.14 -20.40
C ILE A 5 -0.35 19.06 -21.30
N ALA A 6 0.29 20.01 -21.99
CA ALA A 6 -0.41 20.91 -22.90
C ALA A 6 0.27 20.97 -24.27
N LEU A 7 -0.55 20.94 -25.34
CA LEU A 7 -0.14 21.28 -26.68
C LEU A 7 -0.35 22.79 -26.89
N CYS A 8 0.74 23.45 -27.25
CA CYS A 8 0.81 24.87 -27.53
C CYS A 8 1.16 25.10 -29.00
N HIS A 9 0.71 26.21 -29.56
CA HIS A 9 1.12 26.65 -30.89
C HIS A 9 1.34 28.16 -30.92
N PHE A 10 2.16 28.60 -31.86
CA PHE A 10 2.33 30.02 -32.16
C PHE A 10 1.29 30.44 -33.20
N CYS A 11 0.29 31.21 -32.78
CA CYS A 11 -0.68 31.81 -33.68
C CYS A 11 -0.16 33.16 -34.18
N GLU A 12 -0.18 33.42 -35.49
CA GLU A 12 0.24 34.73 -36.01
C GLU A 12 -0.68 35.87 -35.53
N ALA A 13 -1.97 35.59 -35.29
CA ALA A 13 -2.94 36.59 -34.83
C ALA A 13 -2.92 36.80 -33.31
N HIS A 14 -2.69 35.74 -32.53
CA HIS A 14 -2.84 35.77 -31.06
C HIS A 14 -1.55 35.54 -30.28
N GLY A 15 -0.44 35.26 -30.96
CA GLY A 15 0.82 34.85 -30.36
C GLY A 15 0.81 33.43 -29.78
N PRO A 16 1.73 33.12 -28.86
CA PRO A 16 1.83 31.82 -28.20
C PRO A 16 0.57 31.50 -27.39
N CYS A 17 -0.07 30.35 -27.65
CA CYS A 17 -1.15 29.87 -26.79
C CYS A 17 -1.24 28.35 -26.72
N ALA A 18 -1.72 27.88 -25.56
CA ALA A 18 -2.16 26.50 -25.40
C ALA A 18 -3.50 26.29 -26.12
N ILE A 19 -3.59 25.19 -26.86
CA ILE A 19 -4.82 24.73 -27.51
C ILE A 19 -5.36 23.46 -26.88
N PHE A 20 -4.55 22.61 -26.25
CA PHE A 20 -5.09 21.38 -25.67
C PHE A 20 -4.35 21.04 -24.38
N CYS A 21 -5.06 20.97 -23.26
CA CYS A 21 -4.49 20.72 -21.93
C CYS A 21 -5.11 19.46 -21.36
N THR A 22 -4.29 18.48 -20.98
CA THR A 22 -4.69 17.26 -20.28
C THR A 22 -4.13 17.27 -18.86
N GLN A 23 -4.99 16.98 -17.89
CA GLN A 23 -4.64 16.94 -16.48
C GLN A 23 -5.31 15.77 -15.76
N THR A 24 -4.71 15.34 -14.65
CA THR A 24 -5.27 14.27 -13.81
C THR A 24 -6.14 14.87 -12.71
N LEU A 25 -7.36 14.36 -12.54
CA LEU A 25 -8.26 14.70 -11.44
C LEU A 25 -8.23 13.54 -10.44
N ARG A 26 -7.56 13.72 -9.30
CA ARG A 26 -7.55 12.72 -8.21
C ARG A 26 -8.63 13.03 -7.17
N ASP A 27 -8.67 14.27 -6.69
CA ASP A 27 -9.52 14.66 -5.54
C ASP A 27 -10.66 15.62 -5.92
N THR A 28 -10.60 16.21 -7.12
CA THR A 28 -11.66 17.09 -7.65
C THR A 28 -12.71 16.28 -8.39
N LYS A 29 -13.97 16.39 -7.95
CA LYS A 29 -15.10 15.82 -8.68
C LYS A 29 -15.33 16.60 -9.97
N LEU A 30 -15.80 15.90 -11.00
CA LEU A 30 -16.06 16.51 -12.30
C LEU A 30 -17.14 17.61 -12.22
N GLU A 31 -18.09 17.45 -11.31
CA GLU A 31 -19.22 18.34 -11.07
C GLU A 31 -18.80 19.72 -10.53
N ASP A 32 -17.65 19.80 -9.85
CA ASP A 32 -17.15 21.04 -9.26
C ASP A 32 -16.40 21.92 -10.30
N LEU A 33 -16.29 21.45 -11.54
CA LEU A 33 -15.48 22.11 -12.57
C LEU A 33 -16.34 23.04 -13.45
N SER A 34 -16.16 24.35 -13.29
CA SER A 34 -16.81 25.37 -14.12
C SER A 34 -16.20 25.43 -15.53
N LEU A 35 -16.61 24.51 -16.41
CA LEU A 35 -16.08 24.35 -17.77
C LEU A 35 -16.57 25.42 -18.77
N GLU A 36 -17.49 26.29 -18.37
CA GLU A 36 -18.18 27.23 -19.28
C GLU A 36 -17.39 28.52 -19.59
N GLN A 37 -16.36 28.88 -18.82
CA GLN A 37 -15.68 30.18 -18.95
C GLN A 37 -14.49 30.20 -19.93
N GLN A 38 -14.55 29.46 -21.03
CA GLN A 38 -13.49 29.51 -22.04
C GLN A 38 -13.78 30.64 -23.05
N THR A 39 -12.97 31.70 -22.99
CA THR A 39 -13.02 32.83 -23.92
C THR A 39 -12.90 32.32 -25.37
N GLN A 40 -13.98 32.50 -26.14
CA GLN A 40 -14.00 32.20 -27.57
C GLN A 40 -13.04 33.15 -28.30
N LYS A 41 -11.97 32.57 -28.87
CA LYS A 41 -11.09 33.28 -29.79
C LYS A 41 -11.65 33.14 -31.19
N THR A 42 -11.52 34.15 -32.03
CA THR A 42 -12.09 34.15 -33.39
C THR A 42 -11.28 33.35 -34.42
N CYS A 43 -10.04 32.98 -34.10
CA CYS A 43 -9.15 32.23 -35.01
C CYS A 43 -9.47 30.73 -35.00
N SER A 44 -9.63 30.14 -36.18
CA SER A 44 -9.84 28.70 -36.41
C SER A 44 -8.75 27.83 -35.76
N ALA A 45 -7.47 28.19 -35.87
CA ALA A 45 -6.39 27.46 -35.18
C ALA A 45 -6.51 27.47 -33.66
N CYS A 46 -6.86 28.62 -33.08
CA CYS A 46 -6.97 28.78 -31.64
C CYS A 46 -8.34 28.35 -31.09
N ASN A 47 -9.31 28.05 -31.95
CA ASN A 47 -10.69 27.77 -31.57
C ASN A 47 -11.21 26.52 -32.27
N TYR A 48 -10.51 25.42 -32.04
CA TYR A 48 -11.00 24.10 -32.43
C TYR A 48 -12.25 23.76 -31.61
N SER A 49 -13.26 23.21 -32.28
CA SER A 49 -14.44 22.65 -31.62
C SER A 49 -14.22 21.16 -31.38
N MET A 50 -14.41 20.71 -30.14
CA MET A 50 -14.25 19.31 -29.76
C MET A 50 -15.55 18.52 -30.02
N GLY A 51 -16.14 18.71 -31.21
CA GLY A 51 -17.43 18.14 -31.59
C GLY A 51 -18.65 18.95 -31.13
N LYS A 52 -19.84 18.43 -31.45
CA LYS A 52 -21.11 19.18 -31.47
C LYS A 52 -21.66 19.67 -30.12
N ASN A 53 -21.15 19.24 -28.95
CA ASN A 53 -21.73 19.66 -27.66
C ASN A 53 -20.83 19.50 -26.40
N ASN A 54 -19.53 19.17 -26.50
CA ASN A 54 -18.69 18.97 -25.29
C ASN A 54 -17.34 19.68 -25.41
N ASN A 55 -17.09 20.68 -24.56
CA ASN A 55 -15.82 21.43 -24.47
C ASN A 55 -14.67 20.64 -23.82
N ALA A 56 -14.86 19.35 -23.52
CA ALA A 56 -13.92 18.53 -22.79
C ALA A 56 -14.01 17.04 -23.18
N ILE A 57 -12.88 16.33 -23.12
CA ILE A 57 -12.78 14.88 -23.25
C ILE A 57 -12.39 14.30 -21.90
N TYR A 58 -12.99 13.18 -21.51
CA TYR A 58 -12.71 12.50 -20.24
C TYR A 58 -12.38 11.03 -20.49
N SER A 59 -11.44 10.50 -19.71
CA SER A 59 -11.19 9.07 -19.59
C SER A 59 -10.95 8.69 -18.14
N ARG A 60 -11.31 7.47 -17.77
CA ARG A 60 -11.08 6.93 -16.43
C ARG A 60 -10.38 5.59 -16.54
N ASP A 61 -9.28 5.45 -15.81
CA ASP A 61 -8.63 4.16 -15.61
C ASP A 61 -9.35 3.41 -14.49
N THR A 62 -9.90 2.24 -14.80
CA THR A 62 -10.66 1.43 -13.84
C THR A 62 -9.78 0.78 -12.79
N GLU A 63 -8.51 0.50 -13.10
CA GLU A 63 -7.57 -0.15 -12.19
C GLU A 63 -7.07 0.81 -11.11
N SER A 64 -6.61 2.01 -11.50
CA SER A 64 -6.13 3.01 -10.53
C SER A 64 -7.22 3.92 -9.98
N GLY A 65 -8.39 3.98 -10.62
CA GLY A 65 -9.44 4.95 -10.32
C GLY A 65 -9.13 6.39 -10.78
N ALA A 66 -7.99 6.61 -11.46
CA ALA A 66 -7.60 7.93 -11.94
C ALA A 66 -8.51 8.41 -13.08
N THR A 67 -8.94 9.66 -13.01
CA THR A 67 -9.69 10.32 -14.09
C THR A 67 -8.82 11.36 -14.77
N PHE A 68 -8.81 11.37 -16.10
CA PHE A 68 -8.08 12.33 -16.93
C PHE A 68 -9.09 13.20 -17.67
N VAL A 69 -8.84 14.51 -17.68
CA VAL A 69 -9.66 15.48 -18.41
C VAL A 69 -8.78 16.24 -19.39
N SER A 70 -9.27 16.39 -20.61
CA SER A 70 -8.70 17.27 -21.61
C SER A 70 -9.64 18.42 -21.94
N THR A 71 -9.13 19.64 -21.86
CA THR A 71 -9.84 20.89 -22.15
C THR A 71 -8.93 21.84 -22.92
N LYS A 72 -9.49 22.87 -23.55
CA LYS A 72 -8.70 23.90 -24.24
C LYS A 72 -7.74 24.64 -23.29
N VAL A 73 -8.25 24.98 -22.11
CA VAL A 73 -7.52 25.65 -21.03
C VAL A 73 -7.53 24.74 -19.80
N ALA A 74 -6.45 24.71 -19.03
CA ALA A 74 -6.40 23.97 -17.78
C ALA A 74 -7.59 24.33 -16.88
N VAL A 75 -8.14 23.34 -16.18
CA VAL A 75 -9.46 23.49 -15.53
C VAL A 75 -9.40 24.38 -14.28
N LEU A 76 -8.24 24.41 -13.60
CA LEU A 76 -8.01 25.27 -12.45
C LEU A 76 -7.46 26.62 -12.92
N PRO A 77 -8.05 27.77 -12.52
CA PRO A 77 -7.61 29.10 -12.97
C PRO A 77 -6.14 29.41 -12.70
N GLU A 78 -5.63 29.00 -11.52
CA GLU A 78 -4.22 29.16 -11.16
C GLU A 78 -3.32 28.43 -12.16
N VAL A 79 -3.66 27.17 -12.47
CA VAL A 79 -2.91 26.33 -13.40
C VAL A 79 -3.02 26.85 -14.84
N ALA A 80 -4.18 27.39 -15.22
CA ALA A 80 -4.37 28.02 -16.53
C ALA A 80 -3.41 29.19 -16.75
N SER A 81 -3.19 30.02 -15.72
CA SER A 81 -2.23 31.13 -15.77
C SER A 81 -0.79 30.63 -15.99
N LEU A 82 -0.40 29.56 -15.30
CA LEU A 82 0.92 28.94 -15.40
C LEU A 82 1.14 28.31 -16.77
N VAL A 83 0.15 27.60 -17.30
CA VAL A 83 0.19 27.02 -18.67
C VAL A 83 0.33 28.12 -19.72
N LYS A 84 -0.38 29.25 -19.57
CA LYS A 84 -0.24 30.39 -20.49
C LYS A 84 1.18 30.97 -20.48
N GLN A 85 1.77 31.17 -19.31
CA GLN A 85 3.15 31.64 -19.18
C GLN A 85 4.15 30.62 -19.76
N ALA A 86 3.94 29.33 -19.49
CA ALA A 86 4.75 28.25 -20.02
C ALA A 86 4.71 28.18 -21.55
N ALA A 87 3.54 28.39 -22.15
CA ALA A 87 3.39 28.45 -23.61
C ALA A 87 4.19 29.60 -24.23
N VAL A 88 4.13 30.80 -23.61
CA VAL A 88 4.91 31.97 -24.05
C VAL A 88 6.40 31.69 -23.98
N LEU A 89 6.90 31.17 -22.86
CA LEU A 89 8.32 30.87 -22.68
C LEU A 89 8.81 29.78 -23.65
N SER A 90 8.01 28.73 -23.86
CA SER A 90 8.35 27.62 -24.75
C SER A 90 8.50 28.06 -26.21
N LEU A 91 7.56 28.88 -26.69
CA LEU A 91 7.48 29.25 -28.10
C LEU A 91 8.29 30.50 -28.43
N SER A 92 8.58 31.37 -27.46
CA SER A 92 9.35 32.61 -27.71
C SER A 92 10.86 32.41 -27.56
N ASN A 93 11.31 31.46 -26.73
CA ASN A 93 12.74 31.24 -26.48
C ASN A 93 13.40 30.17 -27.38
N GLY A 94 12.65 29.54 -28.30
CA GLY A 94 13.20 28.54 -29.23
C GLY A 94 14.10 29.18 -30.29
N THR A 95 15.37 29.39 -29.95
CA THR A 95 16.30 30.24 -30.72
C THR A 95 17.24 29.52 -31.67
N ASP A 96 17.21 28.18 -31.78
CA ASP A 96 18.01 27.48 -32.80
C ASP A 96 17.11 26.89 -33.90
N ALA A 97 17.09 27.57 -35.05
CA ALA A 97 16.33 27.15 -36.23
C ALA A 97 16.75 25.77 -36.79
N SER A 98 17.89 25.22 -36.36
CA SER A 98 18.50 24.01 -36.92
C SER A 98 18.24 22.72 -36.12
N LYS A 99 17.56 22.76 -34.97
CA LYS A 99 17.35 21.57 -34.11
C LYS A 99 15.87 21.36 -33.80
N ASP A 100 15.11 20.91 -34.81
CA ASP A 100 13.74 20.45 -34.57
C ASP A 100 13.74 19.27 -33.58
N GLY A 101 12.93 19.38 -32.52
CA GLY A 101 12.73 18.30 -31.54
C GLY A 101 13.65 18.28 -30.32
N GLU A 102 14.23 19.42 -29.94
CA GLU A 102 15.00 19.55 -28.68
C GLU A 102 14.09 19.74 -27.46
N PHE A 103 14.52 19.19 -26.32
CA PHE A 103 13.84 19.28 -25.03
C PHE A 103 14.46 20.36 -24.15
N VAL A 104 13.70 21.42 -23.86
CA VAL A 104 14.14 22.52 -23.00
C VAL A 104 13.46 22.38 -21.63
N PHE A 105 14.26 22.45 -20.57
CA PHE A 105 13.76 22.48 -19.20
C PHE A 105 13.91 23.89 -18.62
N PHE A 106 12.85 24.43 -18.04
CA PHE A 106 12.87 25.73 -17.36
C PHE A 106 11.77 25.81 -16.29
N GLY A 107 11.82 26.83 -15.43
CA GLY A 107 10.83 27.07 -14.40
C GLY A 107 11.45 27.23 -13.01
N ASP A 108 10.60 27.56 -12.04
CA ASP A 108 10.99 27.87 -10.66
C ASP A 108 10.00 27.29 -9.66
N SER A 109 10.33 27.36 -8.37
CA SER A 109 9.50 26.77 -7.31
C SER A 109 8.14 27.46 -7.13
N SER A 110 7.97 28.70 -7.60
CA SER A 110 6.71 29.44 -7.46
C SER A 110 5.72 29.14 -8.59
N ARG A 111 6.21 29.05 -9.83
CA ARG A 111 5.42 28.83 -11.05
C ARG A 111 5.37 27.36 -11.49
N GLY A 112 6.20 26.52 -10.88
CA GLY A 112 6.41 25.15 -11.30
C GLY A 112 7.50 25.03 -12.37
N HIS A 113 7.83 23.78 -12.67
CA HIS A 113 8.86 23.36 -13.58
C HIS A 113 8.25 22.79 -14.86
N ILE A 114 8.84 23.11 -16.00
CA ILE A 114 8.31 22.87 -17.33
C ILE A 114 9.36 22.13 -18.13
N LEU A 115 8.94 21.02 -18.74
CA LEU A 115 9.68 20.36 -19.82
C LEU A 115 8.94 20.65 -21.13
N SER A 116 9.60 21.37 -22.03
CA SER A 116 9.06 21.79 -23.33
C SER A 116 9.72 21.00 -24.45
N HIS A 117 8.90 20.51 -25.39
CA HIS A 117 9.30 19.85 -26.62
C HIS A 117 8.74 20.61 -27.81
N THR A 118 9.60 21.30 -28.55
CA THR A 118 9.17 22.20 -29.63
C THR A 118 9.48 21.57 -30.99
N PHE A 119 8.52 21.64 -31.91
CA PHE A 119 8.61 21.03 -33.23
C PHE A 119 7.79 21.82 -34.27
N ARG A 120 8.15 21.69 -35.54
CA ARG A 120 7.47 22.34 -36.65
C ARG A 120 6.54 21.38 -37.38
N VAL A 121 5.38 21.87 -37.75
CA VAL A 121 4.37 21.14 -38.54
C VAL A 121 4.28 21.82 -39.91
N SER A 122 4.32 21.04 -40.99
CA SER A 122 4.26 21.59 -42.34
C SER A 122 2.88 22.19 -42.64
N ASP A 123 2.85 23.37 -43.24
CA ASP A 123 1.60 24.05 -43.63
C ASP A 123 1.84 24.91 -44.88
N LEU A 124 1.21 24.57 -46.00
CA LEU A 124 1.35 25.31 -47.26
C LEU A 124 0.84 26.76 -47.23
N GLN A 125 -0.07 27.07 -46.30
CA GLN A 125 -0.70 28.39 -46.19
C GLN A 125 -0.01 29.29 -45.15
N ALA A 126 0.82 28.72 -44.29
CA ALA A 126 1.57 29.48 -43.29
C ALA A 126 2.79 30.19 -43.90
N ARG A 127 3.19 31.30 -43.29
CA ARG A 127 4.43 31.99 -43.66
C ARG A 127 5.63 31.08 -43.39
N GLY A 128 6.44 30.84 -44.42
CA GLY A 128 7.58 29.91 -44.31
C GLY A 128 7.19 28.42 -44.39
N TYR A 129 5.98 28.12 -44.86
CA TYR A 129 5.47 26.77 -45.10
C TYR A 129 5.43 25.84 -43.87
N SER A 130 5.45 26.41 -42.66
CA SER A 130 5.40 25.66 -41.41
C SER A 130 4.78 26.46 -40.27
N GLN A 131 4.15 25.77 -39.32
CA GLN A 131 3.66 26.31 -38.06
C GLN A 131 4.48 25.73 -36.90
N LEU A 132 4.73 26.55 -35.87
CA LEU A 132 5.48 26.17 -34.68
C LEU A 132 4.56 25.65 -33.58
N PHE A 133 4.81 24.43 -33.12
CA PHE A 133 4.11 23.79 -32.02
C PHE A 133 5.06 23.43 -30.89
N SER A 134 4.53 23.30 -29.68
CA SER A 134 5.28 22.82 -28.51
C SER A 134 4.39 21.98 -27.61
N ILE A 135 4.84 20.79 -27.22
CA ILE A 135 4.21 20.03 -26.14
C ILE A 135 4.96 20.35 -24.85
N ILE A 136 4.24 20.82 -23.84
CA ILE A 136 4.79 21.16 -22.53
C ILE A 136 4.27 20.19 -21.46
N VAL A 137 5.13 19.84 -20.52
CA VAL A 137 4.77 19.11 -19.29
C VAL A 137 5.09 19.99 -18.10
N LEU A 138 4.05 20.44 -17.40
CA LEU A 138 4.13 21.29 -16.21
C LEU A 138 3.99 20.43 -14.95
N MET A 139 4.97 20.53 -14.05
CA MET A 139 4.98 19.85 -12.74
C MET A 139 5.49 20.77 -11.64
N LYS A 140 4.97 20.62 -10.41
CA LYS A 140 5.53 21.33 -9.25
C LYS A 140 6.84 20.70 -8.74
N ASP A 141 7.02 19.39 -8.93
CA ASP A 141 8.22 18.69 -8.48
C ASP A 141 9.33 18.72 -9.56
N LYS A 142 10.41 19.44 -9.27
CA LYS A 142 11.59 19.55 -10.11
C LYS A 142 12.26 18.20 -10.33
N TYR A 143 12.53 17.48 -9.25
CA TYR A 143 13.39 16.29 -9.28
C TYR A 143 12.67 15.14 -9.95
N PHE A 144 11.38 14.96 -9.64
CA PHE A 144 10.58 13.96 -10.32
C PHE A 144 10.51 14.21 -11.82
N LEU A 145 10.26 15.46 -12.25
CA LEU A 145 10.21 15.82 -13.68
C LEU A 145 11.55 15.55 -14.40
N LEU A 146 12.68 15.87 -13.75
CA LEU A 146 14.00 15.63 -14.33
C LEU A 146 14.35 14.14 -14.41
N ASN A 147 13.97 13.35 -13.40
CA ASN A 147 14.22 11.90 -13.38
C ASN A 147 13.37 11.16 -14.42
N ILE A 148 12.14 11.60 -14.66
CA ILE A 148 11.26 11.00 -15.68
C ILE A 148 11.47 11.58 -17.08
N LYS A 149 12.32 12.61 -17.23
CA LYS A 149 12.60 13.27 -18.52
C LYS A 149 12.92 12.28 -19.65
N PRO A 150 13.79 11.27 -19.50
CA PRO A 150 14.09 10.34 -20.61
C PRO A 150 12.86 9.62 -21.13
N PHE A 151 12.00 9.14 -20.22
CA PHE A 151 10.72 8.50 -20.55
C PHE A 151 9.77 9.47 -21.25
N LEU A 152 9.60 10.67 -20.71
CA LEU A 152 8.75 11.68 -21.34
C LEU A 152 9.28 12.06 -22.73
N ALA A 153 10.60 12.20 -22.88
CA ALA A 153 11.22 12.64 -24.12
C ALA A 153 10.99 11.67 -25.26
N GLU A 154 11.14 10.37 -25.01
CA GLU A 154 10.88 9.32 -25.99
C GLU A 154 9.43 9.37 -26.51
N HIS A 155 8.46 9.43 -25.60
CA HIS A 155 7.04 9.37 -25.96
C HIS A 155 6.52 10.68 -26.55
N LEU A 156 6.98 11.83 -26.04
CA LEU A 156 6.63 13.13 -26.62
C LEU A 156 7.20 13.28 -28.05
N LYS A 157 8.41 12.75 -28.30
CA LYS A 157 8.99 12.71 -29.64
C LYS A 157 8.20 11.81 -30.59
N LYS A 158 7.63 10.71 -30.09
CA LYS A 158 6.72 9.87 -30.87
C LYS A 158 5.45 10.64 -31.27
N VAL A 159 4.78 11.29 -30.30
CA VAL A 159 3.58 12.10 -30.56
C VAL A 159 3.87 13.21 -31.57
N SER A 160 4.99 13.94 -31.42
CA SER A 160 5.35 14.97 -32.40
C SER A 160 5.63 14.39 -33.79
N SER A 161 6.30 13.24 -33.87
CA SER A 161 6.60 12.58 -35.16
C SER A 161 5.33 12.14 -35.87
N GLU A 162 4.34 11.62 -35.14
CA GLU A 162 3.03 11.24 -35.69
C GLU A 162 2.28 12.47 -36.25
N LEU A 163 2.26 13.57 -35.50
CA LEU A 163 1.67 14.85 -35.97
C LEU A 163 2.37 15.38 -37.22
N GLN A 164 3.71 15.35 -37.23
CA GLN A 164 4.51 15.81 -38.37
C GLN A 164 4.29 14.93 -39.61
N ALA A 165 4.21 13.62 -39.44
CA ALA A 165 3.96 12.68 -40.53
C ALA A 165 2.56 12.87 -41.14
N ALA A 166 1.53 13.02 -40.29
CA ALA A 166 0.17 13.29 -40.75
C ALA A 166 0.10 14.61 -41.54
N ALA A 167 0.71 15.68 -41.03
CA ALA A 167 0.74 16.96 -41.72
C ALA A 167 1.54 16.93 -43.02
N LYS A 168 2.65 16.18 -43.07
CA LYS A 168 3.43 15.99 -44.30
C LYS A 168 2.60 15.30 -45.39
N LYS A 169 1.84 14.26 -45.02
CA LYS A 169 0.93 13.56 -45.94
C LYS A 169 -0.16 14.50 -46.50
N THR A 170 -0.77 15.33 -45.65
CA THR A 170 -1.75 16.34 -46.09
C THR A 170 -1.12 17.33 -47.05
N LYS A 171 0.07 17.85 -46.72
CA LYS A 171 0.84 18.76 -47.60
C LYS A 171 1.14 18.14 -48.97
N GLU A 172 1.60 16.89 -49.01
CA GLU A 172 1.89 16.19 -50.28
C GLU A 172 0.63 16.04 -51.15
N THR A 173 -0.53 15.79 -50.52
CA THR A 173 -1.83 15.66 -51.22
C THR A 173 -2.32 17.01 -51.76
N GLU A 174 -2.18 18.07 -50.95
CA GLU A 174 -2.47 19.44 -51.38
C GLU A 174 -1.51 19.88 -52.51
N GLU A 175 -0.25 19.44 -52.47
CA GLU A 175 0.75 19.79 -53.46
C GLU A 175 0.44 19.27 -54.86
N GLN A 176 -0.13 18.07 -54.95
CA GLN A 176 -0.56 17.46 -56.20
C GLN A 176 -1.80 18.16 -56.78
N THR A 177 -2.66 18.69 -55.92
CA THR A 177 -3.94 19.30 -56.34
C THR A 177 -3.75 20.72 -56.87
N TYR A 178 -2.82 21.50 -56.29
CA TYR A 178 -2.61 22.91 -56.65
C TYR A 178 -1.28 23.12 -57.37
N SER A 179 -1.33 23.43 -58.67
CA SER A 179 -0.17 23.87 -59.47
C SER A 179 0.58 25.04 -58.78
N GLU A 180 1.92 25.02 -58.82
CA GLU A 180 2.76 26.10 -58.27
C GLU A 180 2.35 27.50 -58.75
N ARG A 181 1.86 27.60 -60.00
CA ARG A 181 1.44 28.86 -60.60
C ARG A 181 0.15 29.39 -59.98
N GLN A 182 -0.77 28.49 -59.64
CA GLN A 182 -2.02 28.84 -58.96
C GLN A 182 -1.72 29.37 -57.56
N ARG A 183 -0.75 28.79 -56.84
CA ARG A 183 -0.34 29.27 -55.51
C ARG A 183 0.29 30.67 -55.50
N ARG A 184 1.02 31.05 -56.56
CA ARG A 184 1.59 32.42 -56.69
C ARG A 184 0.54 33.44 -57.14
N LEU A 185 -0.42 33.05 -57.99
CA LEU A 185 -1.50 33.92 -58.48
C LEU A 185 -2.61 34.15 -57.43
N SER A 186 -2.83 33.19 -56.53
CA SER A 186 -3.73 33.35 -55.37
C SER A 186 -3.23 34.36 -54.33
N GLY A 187 -2.05 34.95 -54.51
CA GLY A 187 -1.50 36.01 -53.66
C GLY A 187 -2.37 37.27 -53.56
N ALA A 188 -3.44 37.37 -54.36
CA ALA A 188 -4.36 38.51 -54.36
C ALA A 188 -5.58 38.38 -53.41
N GLN A 189 -5.80 37.25 -52.71
CA GLN A 189 -7.00 37.08 -51.86
C GLN A 189 -6.77 36.90 -50.35
N PHE A 190 -5.54 36.82 -49.86
CA PHE A 190 -5.30 36.67 -48.42
C PHE A 190 -5.13 38.03 -47.73
N LEU A 191 -6.24 38.73 -47.52
CA LEU A 191 -6.27 39.93 -46.67
C LEU A 191 -6.06 39.62 -45.17
N MET A 192 -6.00 38.34 -44.75
CA MET A 192 -5.42 37.89 -43.47
C MET A 192 -5.03 36.40 -43.59
N PRO A 193 -3.77 35.98 -43.38
CA PRO A 193 -3.44 34.56 -43.25
C PRO A 193 -3.99 34.06 -41.90
N THR A 194 -5.15 33.40 -41.93
CA THR A 194 -5.69 32.73 -40.75
C THR A 194 -4.95 31.41 -40.56
N SER A 195 -4.21 31.25 -39.46
CA SER A 195 -3.56 29.97 -39.13
C SER A 195 -4.60 28.85 -39.16
N ARG A 196 -4.29 27.76 -39.89
CA ARG A 196 -5.16 26.58 -40.02
C ARG A 196 -5.26 25.79 -38.72
N ALA A 197 -6.42 25.16 -38.50
CA ALA A 197 -6.61 24.29 -37.34
C ALA A 197 -5.77 23.02 -37.44
N LEU A 198 -5.38 22.45 -36.30
CA LEU A 198 -4.61 21.20 -36.28
C LEU A 198 -5.32 20.08 -37.05
N LEU A 199 -6.65 20.05 -36.98
CA LEU A 199 -7.52 19.14 -37.74
C LEU A 199 -7.30 19.25 -39.25
N GLU A 200 -7.21 20.48 -39.77
CA GLU A 200 -7.00 20.76 -41.20
C GLU A 200 -5.56 20.46 -41.61
N LEU A 201 -4.60 20.68 -40.71
CA LEU A 201 -3.19 20.37 -40.95
C LEU A 201 -2.97 18.86 -41.08
N THR A 202 -3.53 18.06 -40.18
CA THR A 202 -3.29 16.61 -40.15
C THR A 202 -4.25 15.80 -41.02
N GLY A 203 -5.41 16.36 -41.38
CA GLY A 203 -6.47 15.64 -42.09
C GLY A 203 -7.17 14.56 -41.25
N GLU A 204 -6.93 14.53 -39.94
CA GLU A 204 -7.41 13.49 -39.02
C GLU A 204 -8.60 13.99 -38.20
N GLU A 205 -9.81 13.46 -38.44
CA GLU A 205 -11.04 13.91 -37.78
C GLU A 205 -11.03 13.75 -36.25
N HIS A 206 -10.27 12.78 -35.74
CA HIS A 206 -10.24 12.41 -34.32
C HIS A 206 -8.92 12.78 -33.63
N ILE A 207 -8.17 13.74 -34.17
CA ILE A 207 -6.83 14.07 -33.67
C ILE A 207 -6.80 14.42 -32.17
N PHE A 208 -7.80 15.14 -31.67
CA PHE A 208 -7.87 15.51 -30.25
C PHE A 208 -8.21 14.34 -29.34
N ALA A 209 -8.95 13.34 -29.83
CA ALA A 209 -9.20 12.10 -29.09
C ALA A 209 -7.92 11.25 -29.02
N GLN A 210 -7.15 11.20 -30.11
CA GLN A 210 -5.83 10.55 -30.12
C GLN A 210 -4.88 11.26 -29.14
N LEU A 211 -4.78 12.58 -29.19
CA LEU A 211 -3.97 13.38 -28.25
C LEU A 211 -4.40 13.17 -26.81
N HIS A 212 -5.71 13.13 -26.53
CA HIS A 212 -6.22 12.79 -25.19
C HIS A 212 -5.70 11.43 -24.73
N SER A 213 -5.78 10.41 -25.59
CA SER A 213 -5.30 9.06 -25.30
C SER A 213 -3.80 9.06 -24.98
N HIS A 214 -2.98 9.69 -25.83
CA HIS A 214 -1.53 9.80 -25.60
C HIS A 214 -1.20 10.52 -24.29
N PHE A 215 -1.82 11.66 -24.03
CA PHE A 215 -1.50 12.47 -22.84
C PHE A 215 -2.01 11.81 -21.56
N SER A 216 -3.19 11.19 -21.59
CA SER A 216 -3.73 10.43 -20.45
C SER A 216 -2.85 9.22 -20.14
N TRP A 217 -2.42 8.50 -21.17
CA TRP A 217 -1.49 7.39 -21.03
C TRP A 217 -0.13 7.85 -20.47
N LEU A 218 0.43 8.96 -20.97
CA LEU A 218 1.66 9.55 -20.43
C LEU A 218 1.54 9.92 -18.96
N LEU A 219 0.40 10.50 -18.55
CA LEU A 219 0.12 10.81 -17.15
C LEU A 219 0.04 9.54 -16.29
N LEU A 220 -0.63 8.50 -16.78
CA LEU A 220 -0.80 7.23 -16.07
C LEU A 220 0.53 6.47 -15.96
N ALA A 221 1.16 6.17 -17.10
CA ALA A 221 2.43 5.48 -17.20
C ALA A 221 3.52 6.24 -16.45
N GLY A 222 3.51 7.58 -16.52
CA GLY A 222 4.44 8.41 -15.80
C GLY A 222 4.32 8.31 -14.27
N SER A 223 3.11 8.07 -13.72
CA SER A 223 3.00 7.76 -12.28
C SER A 223 3.51 6.37 -11.89
N ARG A 224 3.59 5.45 -12.84
CA ARG A 224 4.05 4.07 -12.61
C ARG A 224 5.53 3.89 -12.97
N PHE A 225 6.19 4.95 -13.45
CA PHE A 225 7.57 4.87 -13.93
C PHE A 225 8.59 4.62 -12.81
N LEU A 226 8.37 5.20 -11.63
CA LEU A 226 9.17 4.95 -10.43
C LEU A 226 8.28 4.30 -9.36
N THR A 227 8.53 3.04 -9.05
CA THR A 227 7.80 2.28 -8.02
C THR A 227 8.71 1.97 -6.83
N GLU A 228 8.23 2.21 -5.62
CA GLU A 228 8.92 1.86 -4.39
C GLU A 228 8.50 0.45 -3.93
N HIS A 229 9.47 -0.42 -3.68
CA HIS A 229 9.24 -1.74 -3.10
C HIS A 229 9.79 -1.75 -1.67
N VAL A 230 8.90 -1.53 -0.69
CA VAL A 230 9.26 -1.63 0.74
C VAL A 230 9.00 -3.05 1.22
N THR A 231 10.06 -3.79 1.47
CA THR A 231 9.95 -5.09 2.14
C THR A 231 9.83 -4.86 3.64
N PHE A 232 8.62 -5.01 4.17
CA PHE A 232 8.47 -5.26 5.59
C PHE A 232 9.00 -6.68 5.84
N GLY A 233 9.95 -6.86 6.76
CA GLY A 233 10.51 -8.18 7.06
C GLY A 233 9.43 -9.18 7.51
N ASN A 234 9.83 -10.40 7.89
CA ASN A 234 8.91 -11.38 8.50
C ASN A 234 8.48 -10.87 9.89
N LEU A 235 7.53 -9.94 9.91
CA LEU A 235 6.95 -9.36 11.11
C LEU A 235 6.07 -10.44 11.74
N PRO A 236 6.33 -10.86 13.00
CA PRO A 236 5.62 -11.98 13.62
C PRO A 236 4.10 -11.79 13.77
N TRP A 237 3.58 -10.57 13.59
CA TRP A 237 2.14 -10.27 13.62
C TRP A 237 1.46 -10.25 12.24
N LEU A 238 2.24 -10.35 11.16
CA LEU A 238 1.68 -10.51 9.82
C LEU A 238 1.60 -12.02 9.55
N PRO A 239 0.42 -12.55 9.18
CA PRO A 239 0.32 -13.93 8.73
C PRO A 239 1.35 -14.16 7.60
N PRO A 240 1.95 -15.35 7.49
CA PRO A 240 2.82 -15.67 6.37
C PRO A 240 2.10 -15.29 5.08
N GLN A 241 2.70 -14.42 4.26
CA GLN A 241 2.12 -14.10 2.97
C GLN A 241 1.98 -15.42 2.21
N SER A 242 0.74 -15.86 2.02
CA SER A 242 0.46 -17.05 1.25
C SER A 242 1.13 -16.87 -0.11
N SER A 243 2.05 -17.78 -0.40
CA SER A 243 2.79 -17.84 -1.64
C SER A 243 1.80 -17.84 -2.81
N GLY A 244 1.68 -16.71 -3.52
CA GLY A 244 0.93 -16.65 -4.78
C GLY A 244 -0.02 -15.46 -4.95
N ARG A 245 0.48 -14.23 -4.76
CA ARG A 245 0.06 -12.93 -5.36
C ARG A 245 0.09 -11.84 -4.30
N PRO A 246 0.68 -10.65 -4.56
CA PRO A 246 0.45 -9.51 -3.69
C PRO A 246 -1.03 -9.14 -3.79
N PRO A 247 -1.79 -9.08 -2.70
CA PRO A 247 -3.15 -8.58 -2.77
C PRO A 247 -3.07 -7.10 -3.17
N ALA A 248 -3.71 -6.77 -4.29
CA ALA A 248 -3.91 -5.40 -4.73
C ALA A 248 -4.94 -4.72 -3.81
N GLN A 249 -4.61 -4.49 -2.54
CA GLN A 249 -5.36 -3.60 -1.66
C GLN A 249 -4.54 -3.25 -0.41
N ARG A 250 -3.98 -2.04 -0.48
CA ARG A 250 -3.82 -1.03 0.59
C ARG A 250 -3.89 -1.51 2.05
N LEU A 251 -2.80 -1.24 2.77
CA LEU A 251 -2.75 -0.68 4.13
C LEU A 251 -4.10 -0.58 4.87
N THR A 252 -4.59 -1.68 5.43
CA THR A 252 -5.50 -1.65 6.59
C THR A 252 -5.07 -2.77 7.55
N TYR A 253 -4.60 -2.36 8.72
CA TYR A 253 -4.32 -3.23 9.85
C TYR A 253 -5.62 -3.90 10.29
N ASN A 254 -5.73 -5.21 10.08
CA ASN A 254 -6.82 -6.00 10.63
C ASN A 254 -6.23 -6.99 11.64
N SER A 255 -6.21 -6.57 12.91
CA SER A 255 -6.21 -7.49 14.06
C SER A 255 -7.44 -8.39 13.97
N SER A 256 -7.36 -9.60 14.53
CA SER A 256 -8.44 -10.59 14.73
C SER A 256 -8.84 -11.49 13.55
N THR A 257 -8.14 -12.62 13.41
CA THR A 257 -8.70 -13.87 12.86
C THR A 257 -8.51 -15.00 13.88
N LEU A 258 -9.40 -15.01 14.89
CA LEU A 258 -9.85 -16.24 15.54
C LEU A 258 -11.38 -16.25 15.49
N PRO A 259 -12.02 -17.42 15.33
CA PRO A 259 -13.47 -17.52 15.24
C PRO A 259 -14.08 -17.01 16.54
N MET A 260 -14.94 -16.00 16.37
CA MET A 260 -15.61 -15.22 17.40
C MET A 260 -16.25 -16.11 18.46
N ILE A 261 -15.75 -15.99 19.69
CA ILE A 261 -16.62 -16.10 20.86
C ILE A 261 -17.49 -14.84 20.85
N GLU A 262 -18.80 -15.03 20.89
CA GLU A 262 -19.78 -13.95 20.94
C GLU A 262 -19.51 -13.03 22.15
N SER A 263 -19.45 -11.72 21.85
CA SER A 263 -19.50 -10.59 22.78
C SER A 263 -18.53 -10.59 23.97
N ILE A 264 -17.39 -9.92 23.80
CA ILE A 264 -16.75 -9.16 24.89
C ILE A 264 -16.89 -7.69 24.52
N ASP A 265 -17.51 -6.92 25.41
CA ASP A 265 -17.87 -5.51 25.18
C ASP A 265 -16.68 -4.54 25.11
N ASP A 266 -15.44 -5.00 25.30
CA ASP A 266 -14.25 -4.14 25.19
C ASP A 266 -12.96 -4.92 24.86
N PRO A 267 -12.44 -4.87 23.62
CA PRO A 267 -11.17 -5.51 23.25
C PRO A 267 -9.96 -4.94 24.00
N ASP A 268 -10.05 -3.73 24.57
CA ASP A 268 -8.94 -3.10 25.30
C ASP A 268 -8.66 -3.81 26.65
N LEU A 269 -9.60 -4.60 27.18
CA LEU A 269 -9.42 -5.33 28.44
C LEU A 269 -8.39 -6.49 28.33
N GLU A 270 -8.17 -7.07 27.14
CA GLU A 270 -7.19 -8.16 26.97
C GLU A 270 -5.74 -7.72 27.26
N GLU A 271 -5.42 -6.44 27.04
CA GLU A 271 -4.10 -5.87 27.33
C GLU A 271 -3.82 -5.76 28.84
N PHE A 272 -4.85 -5.75 29.69
CA PHE A 272 -4.69 -5.60 31.15
C PHE A 272 -4.59 -6.94 31.91
N PHE A 273 -5.00 -8.06 31.31
CA PHE A 273 -4.91 -9.37 31.96
C PHE A 273 -3.51 -9.97 31.85
N SER A 274 -2.63 -9.73 32.82
CA SER A 274 -1.29 -10.29 32.83
C SER A 274 -1.18 -11.59 33.63
N LEU A 275 0.03 -12.19 33.62
CA LEU A 275 0.37 -13.31 34.51
C LEU A 275 0.22 -12.99 36.01
N ARG A 276 0.15 -11.71 36.42
CA ARG A 276 -0.21 -11.36 37.81
C ARG A 276 -1.67 -11.68 38.12
N HIS A 277 -2.58 -11.55 37.16
CA HIS A 277 -3.95 -12.00 37.34
C HIS A 277 -3.98 -13.51 37.60
N LEU A 278 -3.24 -14.29 36.81
CA LEU A 278 -3.07 -15.73 37.03
C LEU A 278 -2.58 -16.02 38.46
N LYS A 279 -1.54 -15.32 38.93
CA LYS A 279 -1.01 -15.43 40.30
C LYS A 279 -1.98 -14.97 41.39
N SER A 280 -2.90 -14.06 41.11
CA SER A 280 -3.90 -13.60 42.09
C SER A 280 -5.02 -14.62 42.29
N VAL A 281 -5.32 -15.41 41.25
CA VAL A 281 -6.39 -16.41 41.25
C VAL A 281 -5.94 -17.71 41.91
N VAL A 282 -4.73 -18.18 41.63
CA VAL A 282 -4.14 -19.37 42.29
C VAL A 282 -3.27 -18.98 43.47
N ARG A 283 -2.95 -19.91 44.37
CA ARG A 283 -2.03 -19.62 45.48
C ARG A 283 -0.62 -19.35 44.96
N LYS A 284 0.18 -18.61 45.75
CA LYS A 284 1.58 -18.30 45.41
C LYS A 284 2.41 -19.57 45.11
N GLU A 285 2.15 -20.64 45.86
CA GLU A 285 2.83 -21.94 45.72
C GLU A 285 2.38 -22.69 44.45
N GLU A 286 1.11 -22.52 44.06
CA GLU A 286 0.48 -23.17 42.90
C GLU A 286 0.78 -22.44 41.58
N PHE A 287 1.11 -21.15 41.63
CA PHE A 287 1.44 -20.37 40.43
C PHE A 287 2.63 -20.97 39.67
N ALA A 288 3.68 -21.39 40.39
CA ALA A 288 4.84 -22.02 39.78
C ALA A 288 4.48 -23.37 39.13
N THR A 289 3.64 -24.18 39.78
CA THR A 289 3.23 -25.48 39.22
C THR A 289 2.36 -25.31 37.98
N VAL A 290 1.45 -24.33 37.95
CA VAL A 290 0.66 -23.98 36.76
C VAL A 290 1.58 -23.56 35.60
N CYS A 291 2.53 -22.65 35.83
CA CYS A 291 3.45 -22.20 34.79
C CYS A 291 4.30 -23.35 34.25
N TYR A 292 4.82 -24.22 35.13
CA TYR A 292 5.60 -25.39 34.73
C TYR A 292 4.77 -26.32 33.83
N CYS A 293 3.59 -26.72 34.29
CA CYS A 293 2.71 -27.63 33.56
C CYS A 293 2.30 -27.07 32.19
N ALA A 294 2.02 -25.75 32.11
CA ALA A 294 1.68 -25.10 30.85
C ALA A 294 2.87 -25.10 29.87
N LEU A 295 4.08 -24.81 30.36
CA LEU A 295 5.29 -24.72 29.53
C LEU A 295 5.83 -26.08 29.08
N THR A 296 5.58 -27.17 29.84
CA THR A 296 6.09 -28.51 29.53
C THR A 296 5.03 -29.46 28.94
N GLY A 297 3.80 -28.99 28.71
CA GLY A 297 2.76 -29.76 28.02
C GLY A 297 2.05 -30.81 28.87
N VAL A 298 2.04 -30.65 30.19
CA VAL A 298 1.17 -31.43 31.09
C VAL A 298 -0.28 -31.00 30.80
N LYS A 299 -1.22 -31.96 30.77
CA LYS A 299 -2.60 -31.63 30.42
C LYS A 299 -3.24 -30.82 31.54
N ILE A 300 -3.62 -29.57 31.26
CA ILE A 300 -4.30 -28.69 32.22
C ILE A 300 -5.80 -28.71 31.92
N VAL A 301 -6.60 -29.07 32.91
CA VAL A 301 -8.06 -28.99 32.83
C VAL A 301 -8.58 -27.99 33.85
N VAL A 302 -9.24 -26.95 33.35
CA VAL A 302 -9.85 -25.87 34.12
C VAL A 302 -11.37 -26.09 34.14
N ARG A 303 -11.95 -26.38 35.29
CA ARG A 303 -13.39 -26.56 35.47
C ARG A 303 -13.97 -25.31 36.14
N GLY A 304 -15.03 -24.74 35.60
CA GLY A 304 -15.67 -23.57 36.21
C GLY A 304 -16.67 -22.85 35.31
N ASP A 305 -17.24 -21.76 35.81
CA ASP A 305 -18.05 -20.83 35.02
C ASP A 305 -17.20 -20.28 33.84
N PRO A 306 -17.70 -20.36 32.59
CA PRO A 306 -17.02 -19.81 31.41
C PRO A 306 -16.56 -18.36 31.58
N ARG A 307 -17.32 -17.51 32.27
CA ARG A 307 -16.98 -16.08 32.44
C ARG A 307 -15.72 -15.87 33.29
N LYS A 308 -15.54 -16.70 34.32
CA LYS A 308 -14.37 -16.65 35.22
C LYS A 308 -13.17 -17.34 34.60
N THR A 309 -13.40 -18.53 34.01
CA THR A 309 -12.35 -19.33 33.40
C THR A 309 -11.78 -18.66 32.14
N PHE A 310 -12.56 -17.88 31.41
CA PHE A 310 -12.09 -17.17 30.21
C PHE A 310 -10.86 -16.30 30.49
N ARG A 311 -10.92 -15.41 31.50
CA ARG A 311 -9.80 -14.50 31.86
C ARG A 311 -8.54 -15.28 32.25
N PHE A 312 -8.74 -16.37 32.99
CA PHE A 312 -7.68 -17.27 33.39
C PHE A 312 -7.02 -17.95 32.17
N MET A 313 -7.83 -18.43 31.24
CA MET A 313 -7.37 -19.09 30.01
C MET A 313 -6.62 -18.12 29.08
N VAL A 314 -7.07 -16.87 28.95
CA VAL A 314 -6.34 -15.84 28.20
C VAL A 314 -4.96 -15.57 28.79
N CYS A 315 -4.83 -15.57 30.13
CA CYS A 315 -3.52 -15.44 30.78
C CYS A 315 -2.63 -16.67 30.54
N LEU A 316 -3.19 -17.89 30.60
CA LEU A 316 -2.46 -19.12 30.29
C LEU A 316 -1.98 -19.16 28.84
N LYS A 317 -2.79 -18.65 27.90
CA LYS A 317 -2.44 -18.56 26.48
C LYS A 317 -1.15 -17.75 26.26
N LYS A 318 -0.90 -16.74 27.09
CA LYS A 318 0.33 -15.91 27.04
C LYS A 318 1.60 -16.69 27.41
N LEU A 319 1.50 -17.89 27.99
CA LEU A 319 2.64 -18.75 28.27
C LEU A 319 3.05 -19.64 27.08
N LEU A 320 2.27 -19.64 25.99
CA LEU A 320 2.54 -20.47 24.81
C LEU A 320 2.79 -19.61 23.56
N PRO A 321 3.69 -20.05 22.66
CA PRO A 321 3.84 -19.48 21.32
C PRO A 321 2.52 -19.49 20.55
N GLU A 322 2.32 -18.50 19.67
CA GLU A 322 1.11 -18.37 18.85
C GLU A 322 0.76 -19.63 18.03
N PRO A 323 1.71 -20.33 17.37
CA PRO A 323 1.39 -21.57 16.65
C PRO A 323 0.85 -22.69 17.54
N MET A 324 1.11 -22.64 18.85
CA MET A 324 0.66 -23.64 19.83
C MET A 324 -0.68 -23.28 20.48
N HIS A 325 -1.29 -22.14 20.14
CA HIS A 325 -2.59 -21.75 20.71
C HIS A 325 -3.72 -22.68 20.27
N ASN A 326 -3.55 -23.42 19.18
CA ASN A 326 -4.48 -24.48 18.75
C ASN A 326 -4.51 -25.69 19.72
N LEU A 327 -3.53 -25.83 20.61
CA LEU A 327 -3.52 -26.84 21.67
C LEU A 327 -4.42 -26.46 22.85
N MET A 328 -5.04 -25.27 22.80
CA MET A 328 -5.96 -24.77 23.81
C MET A 328 -7.40 -24.79 23.32
N ARG A 329 -8.32 -25.19 24.19
CA ARG A 329 -9.76 -25.06 23.96
C ARG A 329 -10.40 -24.33 25.13
N ILE A 330 -11.07 -23.23 24.84
CA ILE A 330 -11.87 -22.47 25.80
C ILE A 330 -13.33 -22.90 25.64
N ASP A 331 -14.01 -23.13 26.76
CA ASP A 331 -15.42 -23.50 26.88
C ASP A 331 -15.80 -24.74 26.06
N ALA A 332 -15.21 -25.87 26.43
CA ALA A 332 -15.60 -27.17 25.90
C ALA A 332 -16.91 -27.64 26.53
N GLN A 333 -17.97 -27.69 25.73
CA GLN A 333 -19.33 -28.09 26.14
C GLN A 333 -19.58 -29.60 26.12
N HIS A 334 -18.65 -30.39 25.57
CA HIS A 334 -18.80 -31.84 25.41
C HIS A 334 -17.66 -32.62 26.09
N GLN A 335 -18.00 -33.73 26.74
CA GLN A 335 -17.04 -34.58 27.44
C GLN A 335 -15.97 -35.17 26.50
N HIS A 336 -16.30 -35.42 25.22
CA HIS A 336 -15.34 -35.89 24.22
C HIS A 336 -14.21 -34.90 23.94
N SER A 337 -14.42 -33.60 24.18
CA SER A 337 -13.37 -32.59 24.05
C SER A 337 -12.22 -32.83 25.03
N ILE A 338 -12.47 -33.48 26.17
CA ILE A 338 -11.42 -33.85 27.12
C ILE A 338 -10.53 -34.97 26.55
N SER A 339 -11.03 -35.83 25.66
CA SER A 339 -10.24 -36.89 25.02
C SER A 339 -9.46 -36.42 23.79
N SER A 340 -9.69 -35.21 23.32
CA SER A 340 -9.00 -34.65 22.16
C SER A 340 -7.55 -34.25 22.48
N GLU A 341 -6.77 -33.94 21.43
CA GLU A 341 -5.34 -33.61 21.51
C GLU A 341 -5.02 -32.29 22.23
N TYR A 342 -6.04 -31.52 22.65
CA TYR A 342 -5.84 -30.31 23.43
C TYR A 342 -5.09 -30.58 24.74
N LYS A 343 -4.10 -29.73 25.01
CA LYS A 343 -3.27 -29.76 26.21
C LYS A 343 -3.81 -28.86 27.32
N ILE A 344 -4.50 -27.77 26.99
CA ILE A 344 -5.15 -26.89 27.97
C ILE A 344 -6.62 -26.74 27.59
N ILE A 345 -7.52 -27.12 28.50
CA ILE A 345 -8.96 -27.14 28.22
C ILE A 345 -9.71 -26.47 29.37
N SER A 346 -10.65 -25.59 29.07
CA SER A 346 -11.67 -25.19 30.05
C SER A 346 -13.01 -25.87 29.78
N VAL A 347 -13.69 -26.33 30.85
CA VAL A 347 -14.96 -27.07 30.83
C VAL A 347 -15.92 -26.51 31.87
N SER A 348 -17.23 -26.65 31.64
CA SER A 348 -18.25 -26.24 32.61
C SER A 348 -18.26 -27.13 33.86
N ASN A 349 -18.92 -26.66 34.92
CA ASN A 349 -19.08 -27.41 36.16
C ASN A 349 -19.90 -28.70 36.01
N ASP A 350 -20.63 -28.90 34.91
CA ASP A 350 -21.48 -30.08 34.71
C ASP A 350 -20.74 -31.28 34.12
N ILE A 351 -19.52 -31.07 33.59
CA ILE A 351 -18.77 -32.08 32.86
C ILE A 351 -17.88 -32.88 33.82
N ALA A 352 -17.90 -34.21 33.69
CA ALA A 352 -17.02 -35.09 34.44
C ALA A 352 -15.57 -34.97 33.94
N VAL A 353 -14.64 -34.69 34.86
CA VAL A 353 -13.22 -34.43 34.59
C VAL A 353 -12.36 -35.57 35.17
N PRO A 354 -11.30 -36.04 34.47
CA PRO A 354 -10.39 -37.06 34.97
C PRO A 354 -9.79 -36.69 36.33
N MET A 355 -9.41 -37.72 37.09
CA MET A 355 -8.68 -37.55 38.35
C MET A 355 -7.32 -36.91 38.09
N ALA A 356 -6.89 -36.04 39.00
CA ALA A 356 -5.57 -35.44 38.92
C ALA A 356 -4.49 -36.53 39.01
N SER A 357 -3.51 -36.45 38.11
CA SER A 357 -2.39 -37.38 38.02
C SER A 357 -1.12 -36.60 37.68
N SER A 358 0.04 -37.26 37.63
CA SER A 358 1.28 -36.60 37.20
C SER A 358 1.16 -36.00 35.78
N SER A 359 0.29 -36.56 34.93
CA SER A 359 0.03 -36.09 33.56
C SER A 359 -1.18 -35.17 33.41
N VAL A 360 -2.03 -35.05 34.44
CA VAL A 360 -3.26 -34.25 34.44
C VAL A 360 -3.29 -33.29 35.62
N TYR A 361 -3.16 -31.99 35.32
CA TYR A 361 -3.24 -30.88 36.25
C TYR A 361 -4.67 -30.34 36.29
N ARG A 362 -5.32 -30.36 37.46
CA ARG A 362 -6.73 -29.97 37.60
C ARG A 362 -6.89 -28.67 38.40
N ILE A 363 -7.73 -27.79 37.87
CA ILE A 363 -8.04 -26.47 38.44
C ILE A 363 -9.56 -26.33 38.48
N ASP A 364 -10.17 -26.39 39.65
CA ASP A 364 -11.62 -26.25 39.83
C ASP A 364 -11.96 -24.87 40.43
N PHE A 365 -12.69 -24.03 39.71
CA PHE A 365 -13.27 -22.80 40.22
C PHE A 365 -14.51 -23.13 41.06
N LEU A 366 -14.52 -22.67 42.32
CA LEU A 366 -15.58 -22.98 43.27
C LEU A 366 -16.67 -21.90 43.23
N ASP A 367 -17.94 -22.32 43.31
CA ASP A 367 -19.09 -21.38 43.34
C ASP A 367 -19.14 -20.56 44.64
N LYS A 368 -18.55 -21.08 45.72
CA LYS A 368 -18.41 -20.40 47.02
C LYS A 368 -16.94 -20.38 47.41
N HIS A 369 -16.42 -19.21 47.77
CA HIS A 369 -15.04 -19.07 48.24
C HIS A 369 -14.83 -19.93 49.50
N VAL A 370 -13.98 -20.94 49.40
CA VAL A 370 -13.58 -21.75 50.55
C VAL A 370 -12.25 -21.18 51.06
N ASN A 371 -12.23 -20.70 52.31
CA ASN A 371 -11.06 -20.07 52.93
C ASN A 371 -10.52 -18.85 52.16
N GLY A 372 -11.39 -18.05 51.56
CA GLY A 372 -10.99 -16.86 50.78
C GLY A 372 -10.36 -17.16 49.42
N HIS A 373 -10.30 -18.44 49.01
CA HIS A 373 -9.77 -18.85 47.72
C HIS A 373 -10.90 -19.21 46.76
N GLU A 374 -10.79 -18.72 45.53
CA GLU A 374 -11.77 -18.95 44.46
C GLU A 374 -11.55 -20.30 43.75
N VAL A 375 -10.37 -20.91 43.91
CA VAL A 375 -9.94 -22.06 43.11
C VAL A 375 -9.36 -23.18 43.98
N SER A 376 -9.68 -24.42 43.65
CA SER A 376 -9.05 -25.63 44.16
C SER A 376 -8.12 -26.24 43.10
N VAL A 377 -6.83 -26.29 43.39
CA VAL A 377 -5.81 -26.85 42.51
C VAL A 377 -5.42 -28.25 42.98
N LYS A 378 -5.34 -29.21 42.06
CA LYS A 378 -4.93 -30.59 42.35
C LYS A 378 -3.96 -31.08 41.29
N TRP A 379 -2.74 -31.35 41.72
CA TRP A 379 -1.72 -32.03 40.92
C TRP A 379 -0.75 -32.77 41.84
N PRO A 380 -0.64 -34.10 41.75
CA PRO A 380 0.25 -34.89 42.60
C PRO A 380 1.71 -34.90 42.11
N GLY A 381 2.06 -34.12 41.09
CA GLY A 381 3.43 -34.01 40.62
C GLY A 381 4.28 -33.06 41.47
N GLU A 382 5.60 -33.19 41.33
CA GLU A 382 6.57 -32.33 42.00
C GLU A 382 7.33 -31.48 40.98
N LEU A 383 7.69 -30.26 41.38
CA LEU A 383 8.57 -29.41 40.59
C LEU A 383 10.00 -29.96 40.62
N PRO A 384 10.73 -29.89 39.48
CA PRO A 384 12.13 -30.27 39.46
C PRO A 384 12.96 -29.36 40.36
N ARG A 385 14.05 -29.91 40.93
CA ARG A 385 14.99 -29.15 41.80
C ARG A 385 15.56 -27.90 41.11
N LYS A 386 15.72 -27.95 39.79
CA LYS A 386 16.10 -26.81 38.94
C LYS A 386 14.98 -26.54 37.95
N LEU A 387 14.44 -25.32 38.00
CA LEU A 387 13.37 -24.88 37.11
C LEU A 387 13.94 -24.46 35.74
N PRO A 388 13.20 -24.63 34.64
CA PRO A 388 13.55 -24.08 33.33
C PRO A 388 13.89 -22.59 33.38
N ASP A 389 14.90 -22.15 32.64
CA ASP A 389 15.38 -20.78 32.62
C ASP A 389 14.29 -19.80 32.16
N LEU A 390 13.47 -20.20 31.18
CA LEU A 390 12.28 -19.44 30.76
C LEU A 390 11.35 -19.19 31.96
N MET A 391 11.06 -20.24 32.71
CA MET A 391 10.16 -20.17 33.86
C MET A 391 10.75 -19.28 34.96
N VAL A 392 12.05 -19.40 35.27
CA VAL A 392 12.72 -18.53 36.24
C VAL A 392 12.62 -17.06 35.84
N LYS A 393 12.85 -16.74 34.56
CA LYS A 393 12.71 -15.37 34.04
C LYS A 393 11.27 -14.86 34.14
N LEU A 394 10.28 -15.69 33.81
CA LEU A 394 8.86 -15.33 33.91
C LEU A 394 8.43 -15.08 35.36
N LEU A 395 8.79 -15.98 36.28
CA LEU A 395 8.49 -15.82 37.70
C LEU A 395 9.10 -14.53 38.26
N LYS A 396 10.35 -14.23 37.90
CA LYS A 396 11.01 -12.98 38.29
C LYS A 396 10.30 -11.75 37.71
N ALA A 397 9.89 -11.80 36.44
CA ALA A 397 9.17 -10.70 35.80
C ALA A 397 7.82 -10.41 36.48
N VAL A 398 7.12 -11.44 36.96
CA VAL A 398 5.83 -11.29 37.66
C VAL A 398 6.00 -10.64 39.04
N GLU A 399 7.10 -10.91 39.74
CA GLU A 399 7.43 -10.32 41.05
C GLU A 399 7.99 -8.88 40.96
N GLU A 400 8.42 -8.44 39.76
CA GLU A 400 9.01 -7.12 39.55
C GLU A 400 7.97 -6.01 39.70
N LYS A 401 8.07 -5.21 40.77
CA LYS A 401 7.06 -4.18 41.11
C LYS A 401 7.04 -3.00 40.13
N ASN A 402 8.16 -2.75 39.45
CA ASN A 402 8.28 -1.63 38.51
C ASN A 402 7.54 -1.88 37.19
N PHE A 403 7.19 -3.13 36.88
CA PHE A 403 6.46 -3.43 35.65
C PHE A 403 4.99 -3.05 35.80
N THR A 404 4.50 -2.22 34.89
CA THR A 404 3.06 -2.08 34.63
C THR A 404 2.55 -3.36 33.95
N GLU A 405 1.23 -3.57 33.96
CA GLU A 405 0.63 -4.77 33.33
C GLU A 405 0.97 -4.87 31.83
N LEU A 406 1.00 -3.73 31.13
CA LEU A 406 1.43 -3.65 29.73
C LEU A 406 2.89 -4.06 29.54
N VAL A 407 3.80 -3.56 30.40
CA VAL A 407 5.23 -3.90 30.33
C VAL A 407 5.43 -5.38 30.63
N LEU A 408 4.74 -5.93 31.62
CA LEU A 408 4.80 -7.36 31.94
C LEU A 408 4.29 -8.22 30.77
N ASN A 409 3.20 -7.82 30.11
CA ASN A 409 2.69 -8.52 28.93
C ASN A 409 3.69 -8.48 27.77
N LYS A 410 4.31 -7.33 27.50
CA LYS A 410 5.38 -7.22 26.49
C LYS A 410 6.59 -8.07 26.86
N GLN A 411 7.04 -8.04 28.11
CA GLN A 411 8.16 -8.85 28.58
C GLN A 411 7.87 -10.34 28.47
N THR A 412 6.65 -10.77 28.81
CA THR A 412 6.21 -12.16 28.64
C THR A 412 6.28 -12.55 27.17
N LYS A 413 5.73 -11.74 26.26
CA LYS A 413 5.78 -11.99 24.81
C LYS A 413 7.22 -12.11 24.30
N VAL A 414 8.13 -11.23 24.71
CA VAL A 414 9.54 -11.27 24.34
C VAL A 414 10.20 -12.58 24.79
N LEU A 415 9.95 -13.02 26.03
CA LEU A 415 10.52 -14.25 26.55
C LEU A 415 9.99 -15.49 25.81
N ILE A 416 8.68 -15.54 25.54
CA ILE A 416 8.09 -16.64 24.76
C ILE A 416 8.65 -16.67 23.33
N GLU A 417 8.77 -15.52 22.68
CA GLU A 417 9.33 -15.41 21.32
C GLU A 417 10.82 -15.77 21.28
N GLU A 418 11.63 -15.36 22.26
CA GLU A 418 13.04 -15.76 22.39
C GLU A 418 13.16 -17.29 22.41
N TRP A 419 12.34 -17.95 23.23
CA TRP A 419 12.38 -19.41 23.37
C TRP A 419 11.79 -20.13 22.17
N LYS A 420 10.73 -19.59 21.56
CA LYS A 420 10.19 -20.10 20.29
C LYS A 420 11.29 -20.14 19.24
N ASN A 421 12.02 -19.03 19.07
CA ASN A 421 13.10 -18.92 18.09
C ASN A 421 14.27 -19.87 18.40
N LYS A 422 14.61 -20.08 19.68
CA LYS A 422 15.59 -21.09 20.08
C LYS A 422 15.16 -22.49 19.65
N VAL A 423 13.91 -22.86 19.91
CA VAL A 423 13.36 -24.18 19.53
C VAL A 423 13.30 -24.33 18.01
N THR A 424 12.82 -23.32 17.27
CA THR A 424 12.80 -23.33 15.80
C THR A 424 14.22 -23.50 15.24
N CYS A 425 15.20 -22.78 15.78
CA CYS A 425 16.60 -22.92 15.37
C CYS A 425 17.15 -24.34 15.62
N LEU A 426 16.80 -24.95 16.76
CA LEU A 426 17.18 -26.33 17.07
C LEU A 426 16.50 -27.35 16.14
N ASN A 427 15.23 -27.14 15.78
CA ASN A 427 14.49 -28.01 14.86
C ASN A 427 15.09 -27.99 13.44
N HIS A 428 15.65 -26.86 13.00
CA HIS A 428 16.35 -26.76 11.71
C HIS A 428 17.68 -27.54 11.69
N ALA A 429 18.29 -27.80 12.84
CA ALA A 429 19.55 -28.53 12.93
C ALA A 429 19.32 -30.06 12.83
N LYS A 430 19.60 -30.63 11.65
CA LYS A 430 19.36 -32.06 11.33
C LYS A 430 20.24 -33.07 12.08
N SER A 431 21.37 -32.64 12.65
CA SER A 431 22.34 -33.54 13.29
C SER A 431 22.39 -33.34 14.80
N THR A 432 22.36 -34.45 15.55
CA THR A 432 22.45 -34.46 17.03
C THR A 432 23.72 -33.80 17.55
N SER A 433 24.85 -33.91 16.84
CA SER A 433 26.11 -33.27 17.23
C SER A 433 26.05 -31.74 17.08
N VAL A 434 25.37 -31.26 16.03
CA VAL A 434 25.13 -29.83 15.78
C VAL A 434 24.13 -29.27 16.78
N GLN A 435 23.05 -30.00 17.07
CA GLN A 435 22.10 -29.61 18.12
C GLN A 435 22.78 -29.48 19.48
N GLY A 436 23.69 -30.39 19.84
CA GLY A 436 24.46 -30.30 21.08
C GLY A 436 25.33 -29.04 21.17
N LYS A 437 25.95 -28.63 20.06
CA LYS A 437 26.71 -27.37 19.98
C LYS A 437 25.80 -26.15 20.03
N LEU A 438 24.69 -26.16 19.30
CA LEU A 438 23.71 -25.05 19.29
C LEU A 438 23.08 -24.83 20.66
N LYS A 439 22.73 -25.90 21.39
CA LYS A 439 22.22 -25.78 22.77
C LYS A 439 23.19 -25.00 23.67
N LYS A 440 24.50 -25.27 23.57
CA LYS A 440 25.52 -24.52 24.30
C LYS A 440 25.55 -23.04 23.91
N VAL A 441 25.48 -22.73 22.61
CA VAL A 441 25.49 -21.33 22.11
C VAL A 441 24.23 -20.57 22.51
N LEU A 442 23.06 -21.21 22.45
CA LEU A 442 21.76 -20.61 22.79
C LEU A 442 21.52 -20.52 24.31
N GLY A 443 22.47 -20.98 25.12
CA GLY A 443 22.39 -21.00 26.58
C GLY A 443 21.40 -22.01 27.15
N VAL A 444 21.00 -23.02 26.37
CA VAL A 444 20.06 -24.07 26.78
C VAL A 444 20.74 -25.05 27.73
N GLN A 445 20.17 -25.22 28.92
CA GLN A 445 20.65 -26.12 29.96
C GLN A 445 19.87 -27.45 30.00
N PRO A 446 20.38 -28.48 30.69
CA PRO A 446 19.69 -29.77 30.79
C PRO A 446 18.28 -29.69 31.41
N HIS A 447 18.06 -28.76 32.34
CA HIS A 447 16.76 -28.55 32.98
C HIS A 447 15.72 -27.89 32.07
N ASP A 448 16.12 -27.34 30.92
CA ASP A 448 15.23 -26.75 29.92
C ASP A 448 14.70 -27.79 28.91
N GLN A 449 15.28 -28.99 28.92
CA GLN A 449 14.96 -30.03 27.95
C GLN A 449 13.47 -30.41 27.90
N PRO A 450 12.70 -30.42 29.01
CA PRO A 450 11.25 -30.65 28.96
C PRO A 450 10.49 -29.65 28.10
N ILE A 451 10.83 -28.36 28.17
CA ILE A 451 10.20 -27.31 27.34
C ILE A 451 10.55 -27.53 25.88
N ILE A 452 11.83 -27.80 25.59
CA ILE A 452 12.29 -28.01 24.20
C ILE A 452 11.61 -29.23 23.60
N ASN A 453 11.56 -30.35 24.32
CA ASN A 453 10.91 -31.56 23.82
C ASN A 453 9.45 -31.31 23.46
N TYR A 454 8.72 -30.59 24.32
CA TYR A 454 7.31 -30.29 24.08
C TYR A 454 7.10 -29.27 22.95
N TRP A 455 7.91 -28.21 22.90
CA TRP A 455 7.73 -27.17 21.88
C TRP A 455 8.21 -27.65 20.51
N SER A 456 9.26 -28.47 20.46
CA SER A 456 9.79 -29.03 19.21
C SER A 456 8.77 -29.89 18.47
N THR A 457 7.83 -30.54 19.16
CA THR A 457 6.77 -31.37 18.53
C THR A 457 5.63 -30.56 17.92
N HIS A 458 5.52 -29.26 18.25
CA HIS A 458 4.39 -28.42 17.83
C HIS A 458 4.81 -27.17 17.04
N LEU A 459 6.10 -26.81 17.06
CA LEU A 459 6.68 -25.71 16.28
C LEU A 459 7.38 -26.27 15.04
N HIS A 460 6.66 -26.34 13.92
CA HIS A 460 7.20 -26.73 12.61
C HIS A 460 7.45 -25.52 11.71
#